data_AF-A0A7C4N5L0-F1
#
_entry.id   AF-A0A7C4N5L0-F1
#
_cell.length_a   1.000
_cell.length_b   1.000
_cell.length_c   1.000
_cell.angle_alpha   90.00
_cell.angle_beta   90.00
_cell.angle_gamma   90.00
#
_symmetry.space_group_name_H-M   'P 1'
#
loop_
_entity.id
_entity.type
_entity.pdbx_description
1 polymer ?
#
loop_
_entity_poly.entity_id
_entity_poly.type
_entity_poly.pdbx_seq_one_letter_code
_entity_poly.pdbx_strand_id
1 'polypeptide(L)'
;MALRKMKEGAKDIKITKRKLNTRKPTSETVHNEQLHDAIRIQAYYNYLYRITHNTPGDQLSDWLEAEKYIHNSRKRRKTSA
;
A
#
# COMPACT_ATOMS: atom_id res chain seq x y z
N MET A 1 16.30 -18.92 58.43
CA MET A 1 15.31 -18.45 57.44
C MET A 1 15.39 -16.93 57.35
N ALA A 2 15.62 -16.37 56.16
CA ALA A 2 15.61 -14.92 55.95
C ALA A 2 14.80 -14.60 54.69
N LEU A 3 13.65 -13.95 54.86
CA LEU A 3 12.76 -13.48 53.79
C LEU A 3 13.26 -12.12 53.27
N ARG A 4 13.75 -12.07 52.03
CA ARG A 4 14.08 -10.83 51.33
C ARG A 4 12.80 -10.17 50.83
N LYS A 5 12.52 -8.94 51.27
CA LYS A 5 11.44 -8.08 50.75
C LYS A 5 11.81 -7.59 49.35
N MET A 6 11.03 -7.95 48.33
CA MET A 6 11.08 -7.32 47.01
C MET A 6 10.15 -6.12 47.01
N LYS A 7 10.71 -4.92 46.79
CA LYS A 7 9.98 -3.66 46.67
C LYS A 7 9.73 -3.41 45.18
N GLU A 8 8.55 -3.77 44.70
CA GLU A 8 8.10 -3.45 43.35
C GLU A 8 7.88 -1.94 43.22
N GLY A 9 8.80 -1.27 42.54
CA GLY A 9 8.60 0.11 42.08
C GLY A 9 8.00 0.09 40.69
N ALA A 10 6.69 -0.09 40.57
CA ALA A 10 5.97 0.08 39.31
C ALA A 10 6.10 1.56 38.89
N LYS A 11 6.91 1.82 37.87
CA LYS A 11 7.00 3.14 37.25
C LYS A 11 5.88 3.26 36.24
N ASP A 12 4.88 4.08 36.56
CA ASP A 12 3.76 4.41 35.66
C ASP A 12 4.30 4.97 34.33
N ILE A 13 4.06 4.24 33.25
CA ILE A 13 4.38 4.66 31.88
C ILE A 13 3.36 5.75 31.50
N LYS A 14 3.77 7.02 31.58
CA LYS A 14 2.96 8.15 31.13
C LYS A 14 2.91 8.17 29.60
N ILE A 15 1.87 7.57 29.03
CA ILE A 15 1.60 7.61 27.58
C ILE A 15 1.04 9.00 27.25
N THR A 16 1.90 9.89 26.73
CA THR A 16 1.49 11.17 26.17
C THR A 16 0.65 10.91 24.91
N LYS A 17 -0.66 11.15 25.01
CA LYS A 17 -1.59 11.08 23.88
C LYS A 17 -1.18 12.12 22.83
N ARG A 18 -0.50 11.68 21.76
CA ARG A 18 -0.23 12.53 20.59
C ARG A 18 -1.58 12.90 19.95
N LYS A 19 -1.87 14.20 19.86
CA LYS A 19 -3.02 14.72 19.11
C LYS A 19 -2.86 14.34 17.63
N LEU A 20 -3.80 13.56 17.11
CA LEU A 20 -3.89 13.22 15.69
C LEU A 20 -4.25 14.51 14.93
N ASN A 21 -3.29 15.03 14.18
CA ASN A 21 -3.51 16.20 13.32
C ASN A 21 -4.21 15.74 12.04
N THR A 22 -5.54 15.77 12.02
CA THR A 22 -6.36 15.42 10.86
C THR A 22 -6.28 16.52 9.81
N ARG A 23 -5.18 16.56 9.05
CA ARG A 23 -5.14 17.27 7.78
C ARG A 23 -6.05 16.51 6.81
N LYS A 24 -7.15 17.13 6.36
CA LYS A 24 -8.01 16.57 5.31
C LYS A 24 -7.13 16.30 4.08
N PRO A 25 -7.09 15.06 3.55
CA PRO A 25 -6.37 14.79 2.32
C PRO A 25 -7.06 15.58 1.19
N THR A 26 -6.28 16.31 0.42
CA THR A 26 -6.73 16.99 -0.80
C THR A 26 -7.21 15.94 -1.80
N SER A 27 -8.34 16.17 -2.47
CA SER A 27 -8.99 15.18 -3.35
C SER A 27 -8.07 14.64 -4.46
N GLU A 28 -7.09 15.41 -4.89
CA GLU A 28 -6.09 15.02 -5.89
C GLU A 28 -5.14 13.90 -5.40
N THR A 29 -4.77 13.89 -4.11
CA THR A 29 -3.89 12.82 -3.58
C THR A 29 -4.62 11.50 -3.52
N VAL A 30 -5.91 11.52 -3.15
CA VAL A 30 -6.78 10.33 -3.12
C VAL A 30 -6.91 9.71 -4.52
N HIS A 31 -7.04 10.54 -5.56
CA HIS A 31 -7.20 10.06 -6.93
C HIS A 31 -5.91 9.46 -7.52
N ASN A 32 -4.74 9.93 -7.09
CA ASN A 32 -3.45 9.36 -7.48
C ASN A 32 -3.17 8.04 -6.74
N GLU A 33 -3.45 7.96 -5.45
CA GLU A 33 -3.32 6.72 -4.67
C GLU A 33 -4.16 5.59 -5.27
N GLN A 34 -5.42 5.87 -5.65
CA GLN A 34 -6.29 4.90 -6.32
C GLN A 34 -5.73 4.41 -7.67
N LEU A 35 -5.04 5.28 -8.42
CA LEU A 35 -4.38 4.88 -9.65
C LEU A 35 -3.18 3.96 -9.38
N HIS A 36 -2.33 4.31 -8.43
CA HIS A 36 -1.20 3.48 -8.04
C HIS A 36 -1.64 2.12 -7.50
N ASP A 37 -2.76 2.05 -6.79
CA ASP A 37 -3.34 0.80 -6.32
C ASP A 37 -3.87 -0.06 -7.47
N ALA A 38 -4.55 0.55 -8.45
CA ALA A 38 -4.99 -0.16 -9.64
C ALA A 38 -3.82 -0.75 -10.45
N ILE A 39 -2.72 0.01 -10.59
CA ILE A 39 -1.50 -0.47 -11.26
C ILE A 39 -0.88 -1.62 -10.46
N ARG A 40 -0.77 -1.49 -9.13
CA ARG A 40 -0.26 -2.55 -8.25
C ARG A 40 -1.04 -3.86 -8.38
N ILE A 41 -2.37 -3.79 -8.34
CA ILE A 41 -3.24 -4.96 -8.48
C ILE A 41 -3.05 -5.60 -9.85
N GLN A 42 -3.01 -4.80 -10.92
CA GLN A 42 -2.83 -5.33 -12.27
C GLN A 42 -1.45 -5.97 -12.46
N ALA A 43 -0.38 -5.37 -11.92
CA ALA A 43 0.97 -5.93 -11.97
C ALA A 43 1.05 -7.26 -11.22
N TYR A 44 0.34 -7.39 -10.10
CA TYR A 44 0.24 -8.66 -9.37
C TYR A 44 -0.43 -9.77 -10.19
N TYR A 45 -1.49 -9.45 -10.94
CA TYR A 45 -2.09 -10.43 -11.85
C TYR A 45 -1.17 -10.82 -13.00
N ASN A 46 -0.40 -9.88 -13.54
CA ASN A 46 0.62 -10.17 -14.56
C ASN A 46 1.69 -11.11 -14.02
N TYR A 47 2.17 -10.87 -12.79
CA TYR A 47 3.07 -11.78 -12.08
C TYR A 47 2.48 -13.19 -11.93
N LEU A 48 1.24 -13.31 -11.46
CA LEU A 48 0.57 -14.60 -11.31
C LEU A 48 0.45 -15.32 -12.65
N TYR A 49 0.10 -14.59 -13.71
CA TYR A 49 0.03 -15.13 -15.06
C TYR A 49 1.41 -15.66 -15.50
N ARG A 50 2.49 -14.90 -15.24
CA ARG A 50 3.85 -15.31 -15.55
C ARG A 50 4.25 -16.62 -14.87
N ILE A 51 4.00 -16.73 -13.56
CA ILE A 51 4.34 -17.92 -12.77
C ILE A 51 3.51 -19.13 -13.22
N THR A 52 2.22 -18.94 -13.52
CA THR A 52 1.33 -20.02 -13.93
C THR A 52 1.60 -20.54 -15.34
N HIS A 53 2.05 -19.66 -16.25
CA HIS A 53 2.32 -20.01 -17.65
C HIS A 53 3.82 -20.20 -17.94
N ASN A 54 4.67 -20.11 -16.91
CA ASN A 54 6.12 -20.17 -17.02
C ASN A 54 6.69 -19.23 -18.09
N THR A 55 6.11 -18.03 -18.23
CA THR A 55 6.59 -17.06 -19.22
C THR A 55 7.84 -16.35 -18.70
N PRO A 56 8.79 -15.99 -19.57
CA PRO A 56 9.93 -15.19 -19.15
C PRO A 56 9.48 -13.76 -18.82
N GLY A 57 10.12 -13.16 -17.81
CA GLY A 57 9.85 -11.78 -17.41
C GLY A 57 10.28 -11.49 -15.98
N ASP A 58 10.21 -10.21 -15.62
CA ASP A 58 10.55 -9.71 -14.30
C ASP A 58 9.43 -8.82 -13.73
N GLN A 59 9.57 -8.47 -12.45
CA GLN A 59 8.60 -7.64 -11.75
C GLN A 59 8.46 -6.24 -12.39
N LEU A 60 9.56 -5.70 -12.95
CA LEU A 60 9.52 -4.40 -13.61
C LEU A 60 8.70 -4.44 -14.90
N SER A 61 8.83 -5.50 -15.71
CA SER A 61 8.04 -5.69 -16.92
C SER A 61 6.55 -5.82 -16.57
N ASP A 62 6.19 -6.57 -15.52
CA ASP A 62 4.81 -6.72 -15.06
C ASP A 62 4.19 -5.37 -14.69
N TRP A 63 4.97 -4.49 -14.05
CA TRP A 63 4.58 -3.15 -13.66
C TRP A 63 4.35 -2.24 -14.87
N LEU A 64 5.28 -2.23 -15.82
CA LEU A 64 5.18 -1.40 -17.02
C LEU A 64 4.00 -1.82 -17.89
N GLU A 65 3.75 -3.13 -18.02
CA GLU A 65 2.59 -3.66 -18.73
C GLU A 65 1.28 -3.23 -18.05
N ALA A 66 1.23 -3.29 -16.72
CA ALA A 66 0.09 -2.85 -15.94
C ALA A 66 -0.18 -1.34 -16.09
N GLU A 67 0.87 -0.51 -16.03
CA GLU A 67 0.75 0.94 -16.20
C GLU A 67 0.21 1.29 -17.60
N LYS A 68 0.77 0.66 -18.64
CA LYS A 68 0.30 0.81 -20.03
C LYS A 68 -1.16 0.40 -20.18
N TYR A 69 -1.57 -0.71 -19.57
CA TYR A 69 -2.96 -1.18 -19.61
C TYR A 69 -3.94 -0.18 -18.95
N ILE A 70 -3.62 0.30 -17.75
CA ILE A 70 -4.45 1.28 -17.03
C ILE A 70 -4.49 2.61 -17.78
N HIS A 71 -3.38 3.08 -18.34
CA HIS A 71 -3.35 4.30 -19.14
C HIS A 71 -4.24 4.18 -20.39
N ASN A 72 -4.15 3.06 -21.12
CA ASN A 72 -4.94 2.82 -22.33
C ASN A 72 -6.44 2.69 -22.03
N SER A 73 -6.82 2.00 -20.94
CA SER A 73 -8.22 1.87 -20.54
C SER A 73 -8.85 3.23 -20.22
N ARG A 74 -8.10 4.14 -19.57
CA ARG A 74 -8.52 5.52 -19.33
C ARG A 74 -8.64 6.34 -20.62
N LYS A 75 -7.72 6.19 -21.57
CA LYS A 75 -7.76 6.91 -22.87
C LYS A 75 -9.00 6.52 -23.67
N ARG A 76 -9.33 5.22 -23.73
CA ARG A 76 -10.52 4.71 -24.41
C ARG A 76 -11.83 5.24 -23.83
N ARG A 77 -11.92 5.43 -22.51
CA ARG A 77 -13.12 6.02 -21.87
C ARG A 77 -13.36 7.48 -22.27
N LYS A 78 -12.31 8.25 -22.61
CA LYS A 78 -12.44 9.67 -22.97
C LYS A 78 -12.89 9.90 -24.42
N THR A 79 -12.73 8.91 -25.30
CA THR A 79 -13.07 9.02 -26.73
C THR A 79 -14.51 8.60 -27.05
N SER A 80 -15.30 8.21 -26.05
CA SER A 80 -16.66 7.69 -26.21
C SER A 80 -17.73 8.66 -25.69
N ALA A 81 -17.39 9.94 -25.52
CA ALA A 81 -18.27 11.00 -25.02
C ALA A 81 -18.50 12.06 -26.11
#